data_AF-A0AAD6Q6R4-F1
#
_entry.id   AF-A0AAD6Q6R4-F1
#
_cell.length_a   1.000
_cell.length_b   1.000
_cell.length_c   1.000
_cell.angle_alpha   90.00
_cell.angle_beta   90.00
_cell.angle_gamma   90.00
#
_symmetry.space_group_name_H-M   'P 1'
#
loop_
_entity.id
_entity.type
_entity.pdbx_description
1 polymer ?
#
loop_
_entity_poly.entity_id
_entity_poly.type
_entity_poly.pdbx_seq_one_letter_code
_entity_poly.pdbx_strand_id
1 'polypeptide(L)'
;MEEQMTSTSVPLMTYNFHGKSSLYGQESFQRRGLVCGSDMSIDTDSPRSLLICPKRVEILRDNGVPDKNIVMLVRSHPKTLLLSPKKFNMVLCKVRKMGLDPCKTQFVVAILALTSMSRSTWEKKIDVYRRWGLSHEEILAAFAKSPWFMTLSEEKVVAVMDLFVNKLGWESSFIAKNPTLVSYSLEKRLTPRALVLQFLVSQGLIEKSFRSTTFFIASENKFLQQFINQRAESTQILKLYQEKLNLSR
;
A
#
# COMPACT_ATOMS: atom_id res chain seq x y z
N MET A 1 -14.52 69.72 2.61
CA MET A 1 -15.66 68.79 2.60
C MET A 1 -15.85 68.43 1.15
N GLU A 2 -15.29 67.27 0.77
CA GLU A 2 -15.18 66.61 -0.54
C GLU A 2 -13.75 66.05 -0.65
N GLU A 3 -13.62 64.72 -0.58
CA GLU A 3 -12.84 63.95 -1.56
C GLU A 3 -12.99 62.44 -1.33
N GLN A 4 -13.66 61.82 -2.31
CA GLN A 4 -13.36 60.56 -2.99
C GLN A 4 -13.04 59.28 -2.18
N MET A 5 -13.97 58.34 -2.31
CA MET A 5 -13.87 56.94 -1.96
C MET A 5 -13.05 56.19 -3.02
N THR A 6 -11.77 55.93 -2.78
CA THR A 6 -10.96 55.05 -3.64
C THR A 6 -11.11 53.59 -3.21
N SER A 7 -11.81 52.85 -4.06
CA SER A 7 -11.80 51.39 -4.15
C SER A 7 -10.36 50.88 -4.23
N THR A 8 -9.94 50.07 -3.26
CA THR A 8 -8.68 49.31 -3.34
C THR A 8 -9.05 47.83 -3.43
N SER A 9 -8.98 47.28 -4.64
CA SER A 9 -9.06 45.85 -4.91
C SER A 9 -7.75 45.19 -4.47
N VAL A 10 -7.86 44.12 -3.68
CA VAL A 10 -6.72 43.23 -3.39
C VAL A 10 -6.79 42.07 -4.39
N PRO A 11 -5.72 41.74 -5.15
CA PRO A 11 -5.77 40.69 -6.16
C PRO A 11 -5.76 39.30 -5.53
N LEU A 12 -6.63 38.42 -6.05
CA LEU A 12 -6.58 36.98 -5.81
C LEU A 12 -5.30 36.42 -6.43
N MET A 13 -4.34 36.01 -5.58
CA MET A 13 -3.23 35.16 -6.02
C MET A 13 -3.76 33.77 -6.39
N THR A 14 -3.81 33.48 -7.68
CA THR A 14 -4.00 32.14 -8.22
C THR A 14 -2.69 31.35 -8.07
N TYR A 15 -2.66 30.40 -7.14
CA TYR A 15 -1.56 29.43 -7.07
C TYR A 15 -1.78 28.33 -8.11
N ASN A 16 -1.02 28.40 -9.20
CA ASN A 16 -0.85 27.31 -10.15
C ASN A 16 0.11 26.26 -9.58
N PHE A 17 -0.43 25.14 -9.08
CA PHE A 17 0.39 23.94 -8.82
C PHE A 17 0.51 23.11 -10.10
N HIS A 18 1.58 23.34 -10.86
CA HIS A 18 2.13 22.34 -11.78
C HIS A 18 2.96 21.35 -10.98
N GLY A 19 2.33 20.26 -10.55
CA GLY A 19 2.99 19.14 -9.87
C GLY A 19 2.53 17.81 -10.45
N LYS A 20 3.26 17.28 -11.43
CA LYS A 20 3.10 15.89 -11.89
C LYS A 20 3.51 14.94 -10.76
N SER A 21 2.57 14.54 -9.91
CA SER A 21 2.78 13.45 -8.96
C SER A 21 2.58 12.10 -9.64
N SER A 22 3.71 11.49 -10.02
CA SER A 22 3.84 10.08 -10.37
C SER A 22 3.31 9.21 -9.21
N LEU A 23 2.14 8.60 -9.41
CA LEU A 23 1.59 7.62 -8.48
C LEU A 23 2.33 6.29 -8.64
N TYR A 24 2.79 5.79 -7.51
CA TYR A 24 3.51 4.53 -7.32
C TYR A 24 2.75 3.34 -7.93
N GLY A 25 3.46 2.53 -8.71
CA GLY A 25 2.97 1.27 -9.27
C GLY A 25 2.65 0.24 -8.19
N GLN A 26 1.35 0.04 -7.93
CA GLN A 26 0.78 -1.12 -7.25
C GLN A 26 0.18 -2.08 -8.29
N GLU A 27 1.04 -2.72 -9.08
CA GLU A 27 0.64 -3.56 -10.22
C GLU A 27 -0.02 -4.90 -9.88
N SER A 28 -0.37 -5.18 -8.62
CA SER A 28 -1.06 -6.45 -8.27
C SER A 28 -2.41 -6.29 -7.58
N PHE A 29 -2.93 -5.07 -7.38
CA PHE A 29 -4.29 -4.86 -6.83
C PHE A 29 -5.24 -4.01 -7.70
N GLN A 30 -4.78 -3.51 -8.84
CA GLN A 30 -5.62 -2.82 -9.83
C GLN A 30 -5.89 -3.69 -11.06
N ARG A 31 -6.68 -4.77 -10.92
CA ARG A 31 -7.51 -5.27 -12.03
C ARG A 31 -8.89 -4.63 -11.93
N ARG A 32 -8.97 -3.37 -12.34
CA ARG A 32 -10.14 -2.73 -12.94
C ARG A 32 -9.69 -1.33 -13.36
N GLY A 33 -9.53 -1.14 -14.67
CA GLY A 33 -9.03 0.10 -15.27
C GLY A 33 -9.75 1.33 -14.74
N LEU A 34 -8.97 2.33 -14.35
CA LEU A 34 -9.43 3.65 -13.90
C LEU A 34 -9.04 4.66 -14.96
N VAL A 35 -10.03 5.27 -15.60
CA VAL A 35 -9.90 6.60 -16.21
C VAL A 35 -10.52 7.57 -15.20
N CYS A 36 -9.77 8.59 -14.80
CA CYS A 36 -10.21 9.62 -13.86
C CYS A 36 -11.02 10.65 -14.65
N GLY A 37 -12.35 10.51 -14.65
CA GLY A 37 -13.28 11.52 -15.15
C GLY A 37 -13.66 12.47 -14.02
N SER A 38 -13.52 13.76 -14.28
CA SER A 38 -13.94 14.88 -13.46
C SER A 38 -15.47 15.04 -13.51
N ASP A 39 -16.16 14.39 -12.58
CA ASP A 39 -17.33 14.89 -11.87
C ASP A 39 -17.74 13.83 -10.84
N MET A 40 -17.77 14.22 -9.56
CA MET A 40 -17.83 13.30 -8.43
C MET A 40 -19.22 13.29 -7.79
N SER A 41 -20.25 13.15 -8.61
CA SER A 41 -21.55 12.66 -8.14
C SER A 41 -21.48 11.14 -8.00
N ILE A 42 -22.03 10.62 -6.90
CA ILE A 42 -22.31 9.18 -6.81
C ILE A 42 -23.41 8.92 -7.82
N ASP A 43 -23.06 8.35 -8.96
CA ASP A 43 -24.03 7.92 -9.98
C ASP A 43 -24.97 6.88 -9.35
N THR A 44 -26.16 7.32 -8.97
CA THR A 44 -27.17 6.51 -8.28
C THR A 44 -27.85 5.51 -9.21
N ASP A 45 -27.69 5.67 -10.53
CA ASP A 45 -28.37 4.85 -11.55
C ASP A 45 -27.63 3.56 -11.89
N SER A 46 -26.47 3.30 -11.28
CA SER A 46 -25.81 2.00 -11.40
C SER A 46 -26.59 0.91 -10.64
N PRO A 47 -26.84 -0.29 -11.21
CA PRO A 47 -27.46 -1.39 -10.48
C PRO A 47 -26.67 -1.83 -9.22
N ARG A 48 -25.40 -1.40 -9.10
CA ARG A 48 -24.55 -1.62 -7.91
C ARG A 48 -24.68 -0.53 -6.83
N SER A 49 -25.22 0.66 -7.14
CA SER A 49 -25.44 1.75 -6.16
C SER A 49 -26.73 1.59 -5.35
N LEU A 50 -27.70 0.82 -5.85
CA LEU A 50 -28.99 0.53 -5.17
C LEU A 50 -28.86 -0.28 -3.86
N LEU A 51 -27.67 -0.76 -3.52
CA LEU A 51 -27.40 -1.52 -2.29
C LEU A 51 -26.36 -0.82 -1.38
N ILE A 52 -26.24 0.51 -1.45
CA ILE A 52 -25.40 1.27 -0.52
C ILE A 52 -26.26 1.68 0.68
N CYS A 53 -25.85 1.35 1.90
CA CYS A 53 -26.54 1.79 3.12
C CYS A 53 -26.14 3.25 3.43
N PRO A 54 -27.03 4.25 3.24
CA PRO A 54 -26.67 5.67 3.41
C PRO A 54 -26.19 5.97 4.83
N LYS A 55 -26.80 5.30 5.81
CA LYS A 55 -26.42 5.39 7.23
C LYS A 55 -24.96 5.02 7.51
N ARG A 56 -24.32 4.14 6.72
CA ARG A 56 -22.89 3.81 6.93
C ARG A 56 -21.97 4.84 6.33
N VAL A 57 -22.38 5.46 5.24
CA VAL A 57 -21.68 6.59 4.64
C VAL A 57 -21.71 7.78 5.60
N GLU A 58 -22.87 8.09 6.18
CA GLU A 58 -23.01 9.13 7.21
C GLU A 58 -22.12 8.87 8.41
N ILE A 59 -22.17 7.64 8.99
CA ILE A 59 -21.27 7.28 10.10
C ILE A 59 -19.80 7.50 9.72
N LEU A 60 -19.36 7.13 8.52
CA LEU A 60 -17.97 7.36 8.11
C LEU A 60 -17.64 8.86 8.05
N ARG A 61 -18.53 9.69 7.50
CA ARG A 61 -18.36 11.16 7.46
C ARG A 61 -18.31 11.76 8.86
N ASP A 62 -19.23 11.37 9.75
CA ASP A 62 -19.30 11.83 11.14
C ASP A 62 -18.05 11.44 11.93
N ASN A 63 -17.37 10.37 11.50
CA ASN A 63 -16.10 9.92 12.07
C ASN A 63 -14.86 10.53 11.37
N GLY A 64 -15.06 11.56 10.53
CA GLY A 64 -13.99 12.34 9.90
C GLY A 64 -13.38 11.70 8.66
N VAL A 65 -14.02 10.70 8.05
CA VAL A 65 -13.51 10.08 6.82
C VAL A 65 -13.85 10.98 5.61
N PRO A 66 -12.85 11.44 4.83
CA PRO A 66 -13.09 12.28 3.66
C PRO A 66 -13.92 11.57 2.59
N ASP A 67 -14.77 12.31 1.88
CA ASP A 67 -15.64 11.76 0.82
C ASP A 67 -14.84 10.99 -0.25
N LYS A 68 -13.66 11.47 -0.66
CA LYS A 68 -12.80 10.73 -1.60
C LYS A 68 -12.47 9.30 -1.14
N ASN A 69 -12.29 9.09 0.17
CA ASN A 69 -12.00 7.78 0.74
C ASN A 69 -13.27 6.92 0.84
N ILE A 70 -14.41 7.54 1.12
CA ILE A 70 -15.71 6.87 1.12
C ILE A 70 -16.09 6.44 -0.31
N VAL A 71 -15.92 7.30 -1.31
CA VAL A 71 -16.16 6.99 -2.72
C VAL A 71 -15.30 5.82 -3.17
N MET A 72 -14.01 5.82 -2.82
CA MET A 72 -13.12 4.69 -3.04
C MET A 72 -13.68 3.40 -2.42
N LEU A 73 -14.14 3.45 -1.17
CA LEU A 73 -14.71 2.29 -0.47
C LEU A 73 -15.98 1.77 -1.16
N VAL A 74 -16.91 2.67 -1.50
CA VAL A 74 -18.17 2.36 -2.21
C VAL A 74 -17.90 1.69 -3.55
N ARG A 75 -16.97 2.24 -4.35
CA ARG A 75 -16.69 1.73 -5.71
C ARG A 75 -15.95 0.40 -5.69
N SER A 76 -15.00 0.23 -4.78
CA SER A 76 -14.12 -0.93 -4.78
C SER A 76 -14.69 -2.10 -3.96
N HIS A 77 -15.38 -1.82 -2.86
CA HIS A 77 -15.80 -2.82 -1.87
C HIS A 77 -17.16 -2.47 -1.23
N PRO A 78 -18.25 -2.36 -2.02
CA PRO A 78 -19.56 -1.95 -1.51
C PRO A 78 -20.11 -2.87 -0.40
N LYS A 79 -19.71 -4.15 -0.41
CA LYS A 79 -20.10 -5.15 0.60
C LYS A 79 -19.71 -4.76 2.03
N THR A 80 -18.67 -3.94 2.21
CA THR A 80 -18.25 -3.47 3.54
C THR A 80 -19.31 -2.56 4.18
N LEU A 81 -20.10 -1.85 3.38
CA LEU A 81 -21.19 -0.98 3.84
C LEU A 81 -22.48 -1.75 4.13
N LEU A 82 -22.55 -3.02 3.74
CA LEU A 82 -23.69 -3.92 3.98
C LEU A 82 -23.60 -4.66 5.33
N LEU A 83 -22.54 -4.43 6.09
CA LEU A 83 -22.36 -5.08 7.39
C LEU A 83 -23.46 -4.64 8.37
N SER A 84 -23.81 -5.57 9.27
CA SER A 84 -24.71 -5.25 10.38
C SER A 84 -24.16 -4.07 11.20
N PRO A 85 -25.03 -3.18 11.72
CA PRO A 85 -24.58 -1.98 12.44
C PRO A 85 -23.58 -2.32 13.56
N LYS A 86 -23.87 -3.39 14.31
CA LYS A 86 -23.01 -3.89 15.39
C LYS A 86 -21.60 -4.25 14.89
N LYS A 87 -21.49 -5.02 13.80
CA LYS A 87 -20.19 -5.46 13.26
C LYS A 87 -19.41 -4.27 12.68
N PHE A 88 -20.10 -3.37 11.98
CA PHE A 88 -19.48 -2.17 11.41
C PHE A 88 -18.89 -1.25 12.48
N ASN A 89 -19.69 -0.92 13.51
CA ASN A 89 -19.26 -0.07 14.61
C ASN A 89 -18.13 -0.70 15.44
N MET A 90 -18.16 -2.02 15.63
CA MET A 90 -17.06 -2.75 16.28
C MET A 90 -15.75 -2.60 15.51
N VAL A 91 -15.77 -2.73 14.18
CA VAL A 91 -14.56 -2.57 13.35
C VAL A 91 -14.07 -1.12 13.37
N LEU A 92 -14.97 -0.14 13.22
CA LEU A 92 -14.63 1.28 13.34
C LEU A 92 -13.94 1.60 14.67
N CYS A 93 -14.50 1.10 15.78
CA CYS A 93 -13.90 1.26 17.10
C CYS A 93 -12.50 0.63 17.17
N LYS A 94 -12.32 -0.58 16.61
CA LYS A 94 -11.03 -1.27 16.57
C LYS A 94 -9.98 -0.49 15.79
N VAL A 95 -10.32 0.00 14.59
CA VAL A 95 -9.43 0.80 13.74
C VAL A 95 -9.02 2.11 14.43
N ARG A 96 -9.96 2.78 15.12
CA ARG A 96 -9.66 3.97 15.93
C ARG A 96 -8.72 3.65 17.09
N LYS A 97 -8.96 2.57 17.83
CA LYS A 97 -8.10 2.13 18.95
C LYS A 97 -6.68 1.78 18.51
N MET A 98 -6.50 1.37 17.25
CA MET A 98 -5.19 1.15 16.65
C MET A 98 -4.48 2.44 16.21
N GLY A 99 -5.08 3.61 16.44
CA GLY A 99 -4.47 4.90 16.15
C GLY A 99 -4.46 5.29 14.67
N LEU A 100 -5.28 4.65 13.83
CA LEU A 100 -5.38 5.04 12.42
C LEU A 100 -6.16 6.35 12.28
N ASP A 101 -5.59 7.25 11.48
CA ASP A 101 -6.14 8.57 11.17
C ASP A 101 -7.26 8.46 10.11
N PRO A 102 -8.53 8.83 10.43
CA PRO A 102 -9.66 8.81 9.49
C PRO A 102 -9.44 9.56 8.18
N CYS A 103 -8.58 10.59 8.18
CA CYS A 103 -8.25 11.37 6.99
C CYS A 103 -7.40 10.59 5.98
N LYS A 104 -6.71 9.54 6.42
CA LYS A 104 -5.80 8.74 5.60
C LYS A 104 -6.50 7.53 4.97
N THR A 105 -6.09 7.18 3.76
CA THR A 105 -6.58 6.00 3.04
C THR A 105 -6.41 4.71 3.85
N GLN A 106 -5.35 4.61 4.66
CA GLN A 106 -5.08 3.47 5.52
C GLN A 106 -6.25 3.16 6.47
N PHE A 107 -7.01 4.16 6.91
CA PHE A 107 -8.17 3.95 7.78
C PHE A 107 -9.25 3.10 7.10
N VAL A 108 -9.67 3.48 5.88
CA VAL A 108 -10.68 2.72 5.14
C VAL A 108 -10.15 1.37 4.69
N VAL A 109 -8.85 1.28 4.33
CA VAL A 109 -8.22 -0.01 3.98
C VAL A 109 -8.13 -0.94 5.20
N ALA A 110 -7.93 -0.42 6.41
CA ALA A 110 -7.95 -1.23 7.63
C ALA A 110 -9.36 -1.78 7.94
N ILE A 111 -10.40 -0.98 7.72
CA ILE A 111 -11.79 -1.47 7.79
C ILE A 111 -11.99 -2.62 6.79
N LEU A 112 -11.51 -2.47 5.55
CA LEU A 112 -11.56 -3.53 4.55
C LEU A 112 -10.85 -4.81 5.01
N ALA A 113 -9.61 -4.69 5.47
CA ALA A 113 -8.83 -5.83 5.94
C ALA A 113 -9.51 -6.55 7.12
N LEU A 114 -10.03 -5.83 8.10
CA LEU A 114 -10.68 -6.44 9.27
C LEU A 114 -12.05 -7.03 8.96
N THR A 115 -12.74 -6.55 7.92
CA THR A 115 -14.06 -7.05 7.54
C THR A 115 -13.99 -8.25 6.62
N SER A 116 -12.89 -8.43 5.89
CA SER A 116 -12.67 -9.54 4.97
C SER A 116 -12.24 -10.84 5.64
N MET A 117 -11.91 -10.83 6.93
CA MET A 117 -11.44 -12.01 7.65
C MET A 117 -12.11 -12.22 9.01
N SER A 118 -12.12 -13.46 9.46
CA SER A 118 -12.61 -13.83 10.79
C SER A 118 -11.60 -13.44 11.87
N ARG A 119 -12.04 -13.40 13.14
CA ARG A 119 -11.15 -13.21 14.29
C ARG A 119 -10.07 -14.31 14.36
N SER A 120 -10.45 -15.57 14.14
CA SER A 120 -9.52 -16.69 14.12
C SER A 120 -8.48 -16.54 13.01
N THR A 121 -8.89 -16.12 11.82
CA THR A 121 -7.96 -15.84 10.71
C THR A 121 -6.98 -14.72 11.07
N TRP A 122 -7.45 -13.66 11.71
CA TRP A 122 -6.60 -12.56 12.18
C TRP A 122 -5.56 -13.05 13.20
N GLU A 123 -5.97 -13.85 14.18
CA GLU A 123 -5.09 -14.41 15.22
C GLU A 123 -4.04 -15.36 14.61
N LYS A 124 -4.45 -16.26 13.71
CA LYS A 124 -3.51 -17.14 12.97
C LYS A 124 -2.46 -16.35 12.20
N LYS A 125 -2.85 -15.26 11.52
CA LYS A 125 -1.90 -14.41 10.82
C LYS A 125 -0.91 -13.73 11.76
N ILE A 126 -1.36 -13.25 12.92
CA ILE A 126 -0.46 -12.72 13.94
C ILE A 126 0.56 -13.79 14.35
N ASP A 127 0.12 -15.04 14.57
CA ASP A 127 1.01 -16.12 14.97
C ASP A 127 2.02 -16.50 13.88
N VAL A 128 1.66 -16.39 12.60
CA VAL A 128 2.61 -16.51 11.49
C VAL A 128 3.74 -15.48 11.65
N TYR A 129 3.42 -14.21 11.88
CA TYR A 129 4.43 -13.16 12.05
C TYR A 129 5.27 -13.33 13.33
N ARG A 130 4.64 -13.78 14.43
CA ARG A 130 5.36 -14.07 15.68
C ARG A 130 6.40 -15.19 15.51
N ARG A 131 6.12 -16.21 14.70
CA ARG A 131 7.11 -17.25 14.36
C ARG A 131 8.34 -16.70 13.64
N TRP A 132 8.25 -15.51 13.04
CA TRP A 132 9.39 -14.78 12.47
C TRP A 132 10.03 -13.79 13.45
N GLY A 133 9.72 -13.88 14.75
CA GLY A 133 10.32 -13.06 15.79
C GLY A 133 9.73 -11.65 15.92
N LEU A 134 8.60 -11.35 15.28
CA LEU A 134 7.95 -10.05 15.43
C LEU A 134 7.12 -9.97 16.72
N SER A 135 7.27 -8.87 17.44
CA SER A 135 6.42 -8.53 18.58
C SER A 135 4.99 -8.18 18.15
N HIS A 136 4.04 -8.23 19.09
CA HIS A 136 2.66 -7.86 18.80
C HIS A 136 2.55 -6.39 18.36
N GLU A 137 3.33 -5.53 19.00
CA GLU A 137 3.41 -4.09 18.76
C GLU A 137 3.96 -3.80 17.37
N GLU A 138 5.01 -4.50 16.92
CA GLU A 138 5.54 -4.36 15.56
C GLU A 138 4.53 -4.79 14.51
N ILE A 139 3.78 -5.88 14.75
CA ILE A 139 2.74 -6.35 13.82
C ILE A 139 1.62 -5.32 13.70
N LEU A 140 1.16 -4.75 14.83
CA LEU A 140 0.14 -3.71 14.83
C LEU A 140 0.64 -2.42 14.16
N ALA A 141 1.89 -2.03 14.39
CA ALA A 141 2.51 -0.88 13.73
C ALA A 141 2.64 -1.10 12.22
N ALA A 142 3.01 -2.31 11.78
CA ALA A 142 3.04 -2.70 10.38
C ALA A 142 1.64 -2.62 9.74
N PHE A 143 0.63 -3.14 10.43
CA PHE A 143 -0.76 -3.06 9.99
C PHE A 143 -1.26 -1.61 9.87
N ALA A 144 -0.96 -0.74 10.83
CA ALA A 144 -1.35 0.67 10.79
C ALA A 144 -0.69 1.41 9.60
N LYS A 145 0.56 1.07 9.25
CA LYS A 145 1.26 1.63 8.07
C LYS A 145 0.71 1.11 6.74
N SER A 146 0.44 -0.19 6.65
CA SER A 146 -0.09 -0.83 5.44
C SER A 146 -1.02 -1.98 5.83
N PRO A 147 -2.35 -1.75 5.89
CA PRO A 147 -3.26 -2.80 6.35
C PRO A 147 -3.32 -4.02 5.41
N TRP A 148 -2.95 -3.85 4.14
CA TRP A 148 -2.77 -4.93 3.17
C TRP A 148 -1.75 -5.99 3.59
N PHE A 149 -0.83 -5.64 4.48
CA PHE A 149 0.11 -6.58 5.09
C PHE A 149 -0.62 -7.79 5.69
N MET A 150 -1.73 -7.54 6.41
CA MET A 150 -2.52 -8.59 7.05
C MET A 150 -3.48 -9.32 6.11
N THR A 151 -3.63 -8.89 4.85
CA THR A 151 -4.52 -9.56 3.89
C THR A 151 -3.81 -10.61 3.03
N LEU A 152 -2.48 -10.66 3.07
CA LEU A 152 -1.69 -11.64 2.32
C LEU A 152 -1.94 -13.06 2.85
N SER A 153 -1.86 -14.07 1.97
CA SER A 153 -1.96 -15.48 2.40
C SER A 153 -0.79 -15.85 3.33
N GLU A 154 -0.98 -16.87 4.16
CA GLU A 154 0.06 -17.29 5.10
C GLU A 154 1.30 -17.80 4.36
N GLU A 155 1.09 -18.51 3.25
CA GLU A 155 2.13 -19.04 2.37
C GLU A 155 2.93 -17.90 1.74
N LYS A 156 2.25 -16.84 1.29
CA LYS A 156 2.90 -15.65 0.73
C LYS A 156 3.77 -14.95 1.77
N VAL A 157 3.29 -14.81 3.00
CA VAL A 157 4.06 -14.22 4.10
C VAL A 157 5.30 -15.04 4.38
N VAL A 158 5.14 -16.35 4.59
CA VAL A 158 6.25 -17.27 4.86
C VAL A 158 7.31 -17.22 3.76
N ALA A 159 6.90 -17.25 2.49
CA ALA A 159 7.84 -17.25 1.37
C ALA A 159 8.60 -15.91 1.21
N VAL A 160 7.95 -14.78 1.50
CA VAL A 160 8.62 -13.48 1.47
C VAL A 160 9.57 -13.33 2.67
N MET A 161 9.17 -13.77 3.86
CA MET A 161 10.02 -13.72 5.04
C MET A 161 11.24 -14.63 4.88
N ASP A 162 11.09 -15.83 4.30
CA ASP A 162 12.21 -16.71 3.97
C ASP A 162 13.20 -16.02 3.02
N LEU A 163 12.71 -15.35 1.97
CA LEU A 163 13.55 -14.63 1.03
C LEU A 163 14.38 -13.53 1.73
N PHE A 164 13.76 -12.71 2.55
CA PHE A 164 14.47 -11.57 3.15
C PHE A 164 15.29 -11.96 4.39
N VAL A 165 14.71 -12.74 5.30
CA VAL A 165 15.34 -13.08 6.58
C VAL A 165 16.39 -14.16 6.38
N ASN A 166 16.01 -15.30 5.80
CA ASN A 166 16.94 -16.43 5.70
C ASN A 166 17.94 -16.25 4.55
N LYS A 167 17.47 -15.85 3.35
CA LYS A 167 18.35 -15.79 2.15
C LYS A 167 19.12 -14.48 2.02
N LEU A 168 18.63 -13.37 2.56
CA LEU A 168 19.30 -12.07 2.50
C LEU A 168 19.83 -11.59 3.86
N GLY A 169 19.51 -12.27 4.97
CA GLY A 169 19.99 -11.90 6.30
C GLY A 169 19.40 -10.60 6.85
N TRP A 170 18.21 -10.21 6.39
CA TRP A 170 17.54 -9.00 6.89
C TRP A 170 16.80 -9.31 8.19
N GLU A 171 16.69 -8.31 9.06
CA GLU A 171 15.91 -8.47 10.29
C GLU A 171 14.41 -8.44 9.98
N SER A 172 13.63 -9.30 10.63
CA SER A 172 12.17 -9.28 10.54
C SER A 172 11.59 -7.91 10.91
N SER A 173 12.16 -7.25 11.92
CA SER A 173 11.78 -5.90 12.37
C SER A 173 11.90 -4.86 11.24
N PHE A 174 12.93 -4.98 10.40
CA PHE A 174 13.13 -4.10 9.24
C PHE A 174 12.01 -4.29 8.21
N ILE A 175 11.58 -5.54 7.98
CA ILE A 175 10.46 -5.86 7.08
C ILE A 175 9.14 -5.31 7.65
N ALA A 176 8.87 -5.49 8.94
CA ALA A 176 7.68 -4.98 9.60
C ALA A 176 7.61 -3.44 9.59
N LYS A 177 8.76 -2.76 9.67
CA LYS A 177 8.84 -1.29 9.52
C LYS A 177 8.52 -0.83 8.08
N ASN A 178 8.63 -1.72 7.09
CA ASN A 178 8.44 -1.48 5.66
C ASN A 178 7.41 -2.45 5.03
N PRO A 179 6.16 -2.48 5.52
CA PRO A 179 5.19 -3.53 5.22
C PRO A 179 4.65 -3.53 3.78
N THR A 180 4.92 -2.48 3.00
CA THR A 180 4.58 -2.44 1.56
C THR A 180 5.46 -3.36 0.73
N LEU A 181 6.67 -3.68 1.21
CA LEU A 181 7.64 -4.54 0.52
C LEU A 181 7.06 -5.93 0.23
N VAL A 182 6.30 -6.48 1.18
CA VAL A 182 5.77 -7.84 1.09
C VAL A 182 4.59 -7.98 0.12
N SER A 183 3.98 -6.86 -0.29
CA SER A 183 2.85 -6.82 -1.21
C SER A 183 3.25 -7.00 -2.69
N TYR A 184 4.53 -6.85 -3.03
CA TYR A 184 5.01 -7.05 -4.40
C TYR A 184 5.06 -8.53 -4.79
N SER A 185 5.03 -8.81 -6.09
CA SER A 185 5.12 -10.18 -6.62
C SER A 185 6.41 -10.84 -6.16
N LEU A 186 6.29 -12.04 -5.56
CA LEU A 186 7.45 -12.78 -5.10
C LEU A 186 8.30 -13.18 -6.30
N GLU A 187 7.68 -13.85 -7.26
CA GLU A 187 8.38 -14.46 -8.39
C GLU A 187 8.78 -13.45 -9.47
N LYS A 188 7.92 -12.45 -9.73
CA LYS A 188 8.14 -11.49 -10.83
C LYS A 188 8.92 -10.24 -10.43
N ARG A 189 9.15 -10.02 -9.13
CA ARG A 189 9.85 -8.80 -8.67
C ARG A 189 10.82 -9.07 -7.54
N LEU A 190 10.37 -9.64 -6.43
CA LEU A 190 11.21 -9.77 -5.24
C LEU A 190 12.37 -10.75 -5.45
N THR A 191 12.08 -11.95 -5.95
CA THR A 191 13.09 -13.00 -6.17
C THR A 191 14.12 -12.62 -7.25
N PRO A 192 13.74 -12.13 -8.45
CA PRO A 192 14.73 -11.72 -9.46
C PRO A 192 15.66 -10.62 -8.94
N ARG A 193 15.14 -9.66 -8.19
CA ARG A 193 15.95 -8.59 -7.61
C ARG A 193 16.81 -9.09 -6.44
N ALA A 194 16.31 -10.01 -5.62
CA ALA A 194 17.12 -10.64 -4.57
C ALA A 194 18.33 -11.39 -5.15
N LEU A 195 18.18 -12.05 -6.31
CA LEU A 195 19.31 -12.68 -6.99
C LEU A 195 20.34 -11.67 -7.47
N VAL A 196 19.90 -10.55 -8.06
CA VAL A 196 20.81 -9.45 -8.42
C VAL A 196 21.56 -8.95 -7.18
N LEU A 197 20.85 -8.75 -6.07
CA LEU A 197 21.46 -8.32 -4.81
C LEU A 197 22.52 -9.31 -4.31
N GLN A 198 22.21 -10.61 -4.31
CA GLN A 198 23.14 -11.67 -3.92
C GLN A 198 24.37 -11.73 -4.83
N PHE A 199 24.18 -11.56 -6.14
CA PHE A 199 25.29 -11.48 -7.10
C PHE A 199 26.20 -10.29 -6.80
N LEU A 200 25.63 -9.10 -6.60
CA LEU A 200 26.41 -7.91 -6.27
C LEU A 200 27.20 -8.09 -4.97
N VAL A 201 26.61 -8.74 -3.96
CA VAL A 201 27.30 -9.08 -2.71
C VAL A 201 28.43 -10.09 -2.95
N SER A 202 28.21 -11.13 -3.77
CA SER A 202 29.23 -12.16 -4.01
C SER A 202 30.42 -11.66 -4.81
N GLN A 203 30.21 -10.66 -5.67
CA GLN A 203 31.28 -9.96 -6.39
C GLN A 203 31.97 -8.88 -5.55
N GLY A 204 31.53 -8.63 -4.31
CA GLY A 204 32.06 -7.57 -3.46
C GLY A 204 31.71 -6.15 -3.93
N LEU A 205 30.75 -6.01 -4.85
CA LEU A 205 30.32 -4.72 -5.41
C LEU A 205 29.42 -3.92 -4.45
N ILE A 206 28.85 -4.60 -3.46
CA ILE A 206 28.10 -4.01 -2.35
C ILE A 206 28.36 -4.80 -1.06
N GLU A 207 28.20 -4.12 0.08
CA GLU A 207 28.35 -4.75 1.38
C GLU A 207 27.22 -5.76 1.68
N LYS A 208 27.55 -6.81 2.46
CA LYS A 208 26.56 -7.77 3.00
C LYS A 208 25.50 -7.10 3.89
N SER A 209 25.84 -5.95 4.48
CA SER A 209 24.97 -5.14 5.34
C SER A 209 23.90 -4.37 4.54
N PHE A 210 24.01 -4.32 3.21
CA PHE A 210 23.19 -3.49 2.35
C PHE A 210 21.69 -3.85 2.45
N ARG A 211 20.90 -2.86 2.85
CA ARG A 211 19.45 -2.96 2.99
C ARG A 211 18.81 -1.76 2.29
N SER A 212 18.03 -2.01 1.25
CA SER A 212 17.36 -0.94 0.50
C SER A 212 15.97 -1.39 0.06
N THR A 213 14.94 -0.77 0.62
CA THR A 213 13.57 -0.99 0.18
C THR A 213 13.38 -0.50 -1.25
N THR A 214 13.96 0.65 -1.60
CA THR A 214 13.95 1.22 -2.95
C THR A 214 14.40 0.23 -4.02
N PHE A 215 15.42 -0.56 -3.73
CA PHE A 215 15.91 -1.61 -4.63
C PHE A 215 14.80 -2.58 -5.08
N PHE A 216 13.91 -2.96 -4.16
CA PHE A 216 12.82 -3.90 -4.42
C PHE A 216 11.52 -3.24 -4.90
N ILE A 217 11.24 -2.01 -4.48
CA ILE A 217 9.96 -1.35 -4.77
C ILE A 217 10.01 -0.41 -5.99
N ALA A 218 11.20 -0.02 -6.45
CA ALA A 218 11.36 0.86 -7.61
C ALA A 218 10.65 0.27 -8.84
N SER A 219 10.07 1.14 -9.68
CA SER A 219 9.54 0.72 -10.98
C SER A 219 10.65 0.08 -11.81
N GLU A 220 10.27 -0.74 -12.79
CA GLU A 220 11.23 -1.49 -13.59
C GLU A 220 12.31 -0.59 -14.22
N ASN A 221 11.88 0.48 -14.89
CA ASN A 221 12.79 1.43 -15.50
C ASN A 221 13.73 2.09 -14.47
N LYS A 222 13.22 2.47 -13.29
CA LYS A 222 14.05 3.06 -12.23
C LYS A 222 15.04 2.04 -11.67
N PHE A 223 14.61 0.79 -11.49
CA PHE A 223 15.46 -0.28 -11.01
C PHE A 223 16.64 -0.54 -11.96
N LEU A 224 16.35 -0.71 -13.27
CA LEU A 224 17.40 -0.92 -14.27
C LEU A 224 18.36 0.27 -14.33
N GLN A 225 17.84 1.50 -14.37
CA GLN A 225 18.66 2.69 -14.48
C GLN A 225 19.55 2.93 -13.26
N GLN A 226 18.99 2.77 -12.04
CA GLN A 226 19.71 3.10 -10.80
C GLN A 226 20.64 1.98 -10.33
N PHE A 227 20.28 0.72 -10.55
CA PHE A 227 21.01 -0.40 -9.93
C PHE A 227 21.76 -1.29 -10.91
N ILE A 228 21.50 -1.18 -12.21
CA ILE A 228 22.08 -2.08 -13.22
C ILE A 228 22.86 -1.32 -14.29
N ASN A 229 22.22 -0.43 -15.04
CA ASN A 229 22.77 0.16 -16.28
C ASN A 229 24.04 0.99 -16.07
N GLN A 230 24.23 1.58 -14.89
CA GLN A 230 25.40 2.40 -14.57
C GLN A 230 26.62 1.57 -14.11
N ARG A 231 26.49 0.24 -14.05
CA ARG A 231 27.56 -0.66 -13.59
C ARG A 231 28.33 -1.25 -14.76
N ALA A 232 29.62 -1.51 -14.55
CA ALA A 232 30.46 -2.20 -15.52
C ALA A 232 29.93 -3.61 -15.85
N GLU A 233 29.32 -4.28 -14.86
CA GLU A 233 28.79 -5.64 -14.95
C GLU A 233 27.35 -5.70 -15.48
N SER A 234 26.82 -4.59 -16.00
CA SER A 234 25.40 -4.45 -16.40
C SER A 234 24.91 -5.58 -17.30
N THR A 235 25.70 -6.01 -18.30
CA THR A 235 25.35 -7.11 -19.20
C THR A 235 25.16 -8.44 -18.46
N GLN A 236 26.05 -8.76 -17.51
CA GLN A 236 25.96 -10.00 -16.72
C GLN A 236 24.77 -9.97 -15.77
N ILE A 237 24.57 -8.83 -15.10
CA ILE A 237 23.44 -8.63 -14.18
C ILE A 237 22.10 -8.73 -14.93
N LEU A 238 22.00 -8.10 -16.11
CA LEU A 238 20.80 -8.15 -16.94
C LEU A 238 20.48 -9.59 -17.38
N LYS A 239 21.49 -10.35 -17.81
CA LYS A 239 21.32 -11.75 -18.19
C LYS A 239 20.76 -12.57 -17.02
N LEU A 240 21.40 -12.50 -15.85
CA LEU A 240 20.94 -13.18 -14.62
C LEU A 240 19.48 -12.81 -14.27
N TYR A 241 19.18 -11.51 -14.32
CA TYR A 241 17.86 -10.98 -13.98
C TYR A 241 16.78 -11.45 -14.95
N GLN A 242 17.06 -11.41 -16.26
CA GLN A 242 16.13 -11.86 -17.31
C GLN A 242 15.92 -13.37 -17.30
N GLU A 243 16.98 -14.15 -17.10
CA GLU A 243 16.88 -15.62 -16.94
C GLU A 243 15.91 -15.96 -15.81
N LYS A 244 16.03 -15.29 -14.65
CA LYS A 244 15.10 -15.54 -13.55
C LYS A 244 13.67 -15.10 -13.85
N LEU A 245 13.48 -13.97 -14.51
CA LEU A 245 12.15 -13.49 -14.89
C LEU A 245 11.46 -14.45 -15.87
N ASN A 246 12.20 -15.02 -16.83
CA ASN A 246 11.65 -15.96 -17.80
C ASN A 246 11.18 -17.27 -17.16
N LEU A 247 11.84 -17.72 -16.09
CA LEU A 247 11.41 -18.89 -15.30
C LEU A 247 10.13 -18.64 -14.48
N SER A 248 9.68 -17.39 -14.36
CA SER A 248 8.49 -16.99 -13.57
C SER A 248 7.26 -16.65 -14.42
N ARG A 249 7.33 -16.91 -15.74
CA ARG A 249 6.26 -16.61 -16.70
C ARG A 249 5.23 -17.72 -16.78
#